data_AF-A0A2K9RCI6-F1
#
_entry.id   AF-A0A2K9RCI6-F1
#
_cell.length_a   1.000
_cell.length_b   1.000
_cell.length_c   1.000
_cell.angle_alpha   90.00
_cell.angle_beta   90.00
_cell.angle_gamma   90.00
#
_symmetry.space_group_name_H-M   'P 1'
#
loop_
_entity.id
_entity.type
_entity.pdbx_description
1 polymer ?
#
loop_
_entity_poly.entity_id
_entity_poly.type
_entity_poly.pdbx_seq_one_letter_code
_entity_poly.pdbx_strand_id
1 'polypeptide(L)'
;ELSANHLEGLRTQCATSATLTQQEIRCLESKLVRYFSELLLTKTRLNERIPANGLLPHHQATGSSELRQWLRVVGLSPESLAVCLSRLTTLEQTLQLSDEELKQLLANNPSNQLDEELRRLTKALHNLRKCMEALESCGPLAPPSFDPDQWHW
;
A
#
# COMPACT_ATOMS: atom_id res chain seq x y z
N GLU A 1 0.63 5.71 -10.74
CA GLU A 1 -0.44 5.97 -11.75
C GLU A 1 -0.76 4.73 -12.57
N LEU A 2 0.14 4.26 -13.45
CA LEU A 2 -0.13 3.13 -14.38
C LEU A 2 -0.58 1.84 -13.68
N SER A 3 0.12 1.41 -12.63
CA SER A 3 -0.22 0.16 -11.93
C SER A 3 -1.56 0.21 -11.18
N ALA A 4 -1.93 1.39 -10.65
CA ALA A 4 -3.22 1.55 -9.97
C ALA A 4 -4.38 1.53 -10.96
N ASN A 5 -4.26 2.25 -12.08
CA ASN A 5 -5.27 2.23 -13.16
C ASN A 5 -5.42 0.84 -13.77
N HIS A 6 -4.31 0.11 -13.93
CA HIS A 6 -4.34 -1.26 -14.43
C HIS A 6 -5.09 -2.19 -13.46
N LEU A 7 -4.76 -2.11 -12.15
CA LEU A 7 -5.43 -2.92 -11.13
C LEU A 7 -6.92 -2.60 -11.01
N GLU A 8 -7.28 -1.32 -11.10
CA GLU A 8 -8.67 -0.85 -11.13
C GLU A 8 -9.41 -1.40 -12.35
N GLY A 9 -8.82 -1.35 -13.53
CA GLY A 9 -9.38 -1.94 -14.76
C GLY A 9 -9.62 -3.44 -14.62
N LEU A 10 -8.66 -4.20 -14.09
CA LEU A 10 -8.82 -5.64 -13.85
C LEU A 10 -9.96 -5.96 -12.87
N ARG A 11 -10.16 -5.11 -11.86
CA ARG A 11 -11.20 -5.30 -10.82
C ARG A 11 -12.59 -4.87 -11.25
N THR A 12 -12.71 -3.94 -12.19
CA THR A 12 -14.00 -3.29 -12.54
C THR A 12 -14.46 -3.55 -13.96
N GLN A 13 -13.54 -3.78 -14.90
CA GLN A 13 -13.84 -3.88 -16.34
C GLN A 13 -13.65 -5.30 -16.89
N CYS A 14 -12.85 -6.13 -16.21
CA CYS A 14 -12.62 -7.52 -16.61
C CYS A 14 -13.54 -8.49 -15.84
N ALA A 15 -13.75 -9.69 -16.40
CA ALA A 15 -14.42 -10.77 -15.70
C ALA A 15 -13.54 -11.26 -14.54
N THR A 16 -13.79 -10.77 -13.33
CA THR A 16 -13.03 -11.11 -12.12
C THR A 16 -13.25 -12.56 -11.68
N SER A 17 -14.22 -13.29 -12.23
CA SER A 17 -14.35 -14.74 -12.02
C SER A 17 -13.40 -15.55 -12.89
N ALA A 18 -12.78 -14.96 -13.92
CA ALA A 18 -11.85 -15.67 -14.78
C ALA A 18 -10.50 -15.88 -14.06
N THR A 19 -10.02 -17.12 -14.08
CA THR A 19 -8.76 -17.53 -13.43
C THR A 19 -7.57 -16.67 -13.85
N LEU A 20 -7.49 -16.31 -15.13
CA LEU A 20 -6.40 -15.50 -15.66
C LEU A 20 -6.42 -14.07 -15.08
N THR A 21 -7.59 -13.41 -15.07
CA THR A 21 -7.78 -12.09 -14.46
C THR A 21 -7.35 -12.12 -13.00
N GLN A 22 -7.78 -13.14 -12.26
CA GLN A 22 -7.44 -13.31 -10.85
C GLN A 22 -5.94 -13.53 -10.63
N GLN A 23 -5.30 -14.34 -11.47
CA GLN A 23 -3.85 -14.53 -11.41
C GLN A 23 -3.08 -13.23 -11.69
N GLU A 24 -3.54 -12.42 -12.65
CA GLU A 24 -2.91 -11.15 -12.99
C GLU A 24 -3.06 -10.11 -11.87
N ILE A 25 -4.26 -10.03 -11.26
CA ILE A 25 -4.49 -9.23 -10.05
C ILE A 25 -3.49 -9.62 -8.95
N ARG A 26 -3.41 -10.91 -8.59
CA ARG A 26 -2.49 -11.40 -7.54
C ARG A 26 -1.03 -11.11 -7.85
N CYS A 27 -0.62 -11.26 -9.12
CA CYS A 27 0.73 -10.97 -9.57
C CYS A 27 1.07 -9.48 -9.40
N LEU A 28 0.17 -8.58 -9.81
CA LEU A 28 0.37 -7.14 -9.71
C LEU A 28 0.38 -6.69 -8.25
N GLU A 29 -0.55 -7.18 -7.44
CA GLU A 29 -0.63 -6.89 -6.01
C GLU A 29 0.65 -7.28 -5.28
N SER A 30 1.17 -8.48 -5.56
CA SER A 30 2.42 -8.95 -4.98
C SER A 30 3.62 -8.09 -5.38
N LYS A 31 3.71 -7.68 -6.65
CA LYS A 31 4.74 -6.75 -7.12
C LYS A 31 4.64 -5.40 -6.42
N LEU A 32 3.42 -4.90 -6.19
CA LEU A 32 3.19 -3.61 -5.56
C LEU A 32 3.51 -3.64 -4.06
N VAL A 33 3.09 -4.68 -3.33
CA VAL A 33 3.48 -4.87 -1.92
C VAL A 33 5.00 -4.86 -1.79
N ARG A 34 5.69 -5.65 -2.60
CA ARG A 34 7.16 -5.68 -2.59
C ARG A 34 7.77 -4.31 -2.86
N TYR A 35 7.33 -3.64 -3.92
CA TYR A 35 7.84 -2.33 -4.30
C TYR A 35 7.68 -1.30 -3.18
N PHE A 36 6.49 -1.21 -2.58
CA PHE A 36 6.23 -0.27 -1.50
C PHE A 36 7.01 -0.65 -0.23
N SER A 37 7.19 -1.93 0.09
CA SER A 37 8.04 -2.36 1.20
C SER A 37 9.51 -1.96 0.99
N GLU A 38 10.07 -2.24 -0.19
CA GLU A 38 11.45 -1.85 -0.54
C GLU A 38 11.64 -0.32 -0.50
N LEU A 39 10.65 0.42 -1.01
CA LEU A 39 10.62 1.88 -0.94
C LEU A 39 10.70 2.36 0.51
N LEU A 40 9.78 1.91 1.37
CA LEU A 40 9.72 2.32 2.77
C LEU A 40 10.99 1.98 3.55
N LEU A 41 11.53 0.76 3.36
CA LEU A 41 12.79 0.36 3.99
C LEU A 41 13.97 1.22 3.52
N THR A 42 14.02 1.55 2.23
CA THR A 42 15.03 2.47 1.69
C THR A 42 14.88 3.86 2.32
N LYS A 43 13.66 4.36 2.49
CA LYS A 43 13.41 5.64 3.17
C LYS A 43 13.91 5.63 4.62
N THR A 44 13.59 4.60 5.39
CA THR A 44 14.06 4.45 6.78
C THR A 44 15.59 4.46 6.85
N ARG A 45 16.24 3.67 6.00
CA ARG A 45 17.70 3.55 5.90
C ARG A 45 18.42 4.84 5.48
N LEU A 46 17.76 5.68 4.69
CA LEU A 46 18.29 6.99 4.29
C LEU A 46 18.16 8.00 5.44
N ASN A 47 17.04 8.01 6.15
CA ASN A 47 16.84 8.85 7.33
C ASN A 47 17.86 8.55 8.43
N GLU A 48 18.26 7.30 8.61
CA GLU A 48 19.29 6.91 9.59
C GLU A 48 20.71 7.35 9.19
N ARG A 49 21.00 7.46 7.88
CA ARG A 49 22.35 7.77 7.36
C ARG A 49 22.63 9.25 7.16
N ILE A 50 21.60 10.10 7.08
CA ILE A 50 21.77 11.55 6.87
C ILE A 50 21.59 12.24 8.23
N PRO A 51 22.68 12.66 8.91
CA PRO A 51 22.55 13.54 10.06
C PRO A 51 21.91 14.86 9.61
N ALA A 52 21.14 15.50 10.49
CA ALA A 52 20.29 16.67 10.26
C ALA A 52 20.98 17.97 9.75
N ASN A 53 22.15 17.87 9.11
CA ASN A 53 22.84 18.96 8.45
C ASN A 53 22.36 19.12 6.99
N GLY A 54 21.23 19.79 6.84
CA GLY A 54 21.05 20.77 5.76
C GLY A 54 20.39 20.32 4.46
N LEU A 55 20.05 19.05 4.26
CA LEU A 55 19.24 18.61 3.11
C LEU A 55 17.98 17.88 3.55
N LEU A 56 16.94 18.63 3.92
CA LEU A 56 15.56 18.12 3.94
C LEU A 56 14.71 19.12 3.15
N PRO A 57 14.19 18.72 1.98
CA PRO A 57 12.73 18.61 1.91
C PRO A 57 12.15 17.51 1.00
N HIS A 58 12.95 16.78 0.21
CA HIS A 58 12.37 15.92 -0.85
C HIS A 58 11.52 14.75 -0.30
N HIS A 59 11.90 14.15 0.84
CA HIS A 59 11.16 13.03 1.43
C HIS A 59 9.83 13.42 2.09
N GLN A 60 9.73 14.62 2.67
CA GLN A 60 8.45 15.14 3.19
C GLN A 60 7.53 15.55 2.03
N ALA A 61 8.09 16.03 0.92
CA ALA A 61 7.33 16.35 -0.28
C ALA A 61 6.75 15.09 -0.96
N THR A 62 7.49 13.96 -1.00
CA THR A 62 7.00 12.72 -1.64
C THR A 62 6.08 11.88 -0.77
N GLY A 63 6.08 12.05 0.56
CA GLY A 63 5.26 11.23 1.47
C GLY A 63 3.77 11.27 1.14
N SER A 64 3.24 12.44 0.79
CA SER A 64 1.84 12.60 0.38
C SER A 64 1.53 11.91 -0.97
N SER A 65 2.50 11.90 -1.88
CA SER A 65 2.38 11.24 -3.18
C SER A 65 2.40 9.71 -3.06
N GLU A 66 3.28 9.18 -2.22
CA GLU A 66 3.41 7.74 -1.95
C GLU A 66 2.15 7.21 -1.26
N LEU A 67 1.66 7.92 -0.24
CA LEU A 67 0.40 7.61 0.42
C LEU A 67 -0.75 7.59 -0.59
N ARG A 68 -0.93 8.67 -1.37
CA ARG A 68 -1.97 8.72 -2.39
C ARG A 68 -1.87 7.56 -3.37
N GLN A 69 -0.67 7.23 -3.84
CA GLN A 69 -0.47 6.14 -4.79
C GLN A 69 -0.82 4.78 -4.17
N TRP A 70 -0.42 4.54 -2.92
CA TRP A 70 -0.78 3.32 -2.20
C TRP A 70 -2.29 3.16 -2.05
N LEU A 71 -2.99 4.21 -1.61
CA LEU A 71 -4.45 4.19 -1.45
C LEU A 71 -5.18 3.91 -2.78
N ARG A 72 -4.67 4.44 -3.90
CA ARG A 72 -5.18 4.09 -5.24
C ARG A 72 -4.92 2.64 -5.61
N VAL A 73 -3.75 2.10 -5.28
CA VAL A 73 -3.41 0.68 -5.51
C VAL A 73 -4.30 -0.24 -4.69
N VAL A 74 -4.58 0.11 -3.42
CA VAL A 74 -5.52 -0.65 -2.59
C VAL A 74 -6.91 -0.66 -3.23
N GLY A 75 -7.29 0.41 -3.93
CA GLY A 75 -8.54 0.53 -4.66
C GLY A 75 -9.62 1.22 -3.85
N LEU A 76 -9.23 2.23 -3.04
CA LEU A 76 -10.18 3.11 -2.37
C LEU A 76 -10.86 4.04 -3.38
N SER A 77 -12.14 4.29 -3.15
CA SER A 77 -12.94 5.31 -3.82
C SER A 77 -12.34 6.71 -3.63
N PRO A 78 -12.63 7.66 -4.54
CA PRO A 78 -12.20 9.04 -4.39
C PRO A 78 -12.59 9.67 -3.04
N GLU A 79 -13.77 9.32 -2.52
CA GLU A 79 -14.29 9.78 -1.23
C GLU A 79 -13.45 9.24 -0.06
N SER A 80 -13.23 7.93 -0.02
CA SER A 80 -12.39 7.29 1.01
C SER A 80 -10.94 7.77 0.95
N LEU A 81 -10.41 7.95 -0.26
CA LEU A 81 -9.08 8.49 -0.48
C LEU A 81 -8.96 9.93 0.04
N ALA A 82 -9.94 10.80 -0.20
CA ALA A 82 -9.93 12.17 0.29
C ALA A 82 -9.94 12.24 1.82
N VAL A 83 -10.75 11.40 2.48
CA VAL A 83 -10.79 11.32 3.94
C VAL A 83 -9.44 10.91 4.50
N CYS A 84 -8.83 9.86 3.95
CA CYS A 84 -7.49 9.42 4.36
C CYS A 84 -6.45 10.54 4.18
N LEU A 85 -6.41 11.19 3.01
CA LEU A 85 -5.43 12.26 2.72
C LEU A 85 -5.64 13.54 3.53
N SER A 86 -6.83 13.78 4.09
CA SER A 86 -7.07 14.90 5.00
C SER A 86 -6.51 14.68 6.42
N ARG A 87 -6.29 13.42 6.82
CA ARG A 87 -5.88 13.05 8.18
C ARG A 87 -4.47 12.44 8.24
N LEU A 88 -4.00 11.91 7.12
CA LEU A 88 -2.72 11.22 7.00
C LEU A 88 -1.86 11.92 5.95
N THR A 89 -0.60 12.12 6.29
CA THR A 89 0.37 12.78 5.38
C THR A 89 1.35 11.81 4.75
N THR A 90 1.58 10.64 5.37
CA THR A 90 2.55 9.65 4.90
C THR A 90 2.02 8.22 5.01
N LEU A 91 2.62 7.32 4.23
CA LEU A 91 2.27 5.90 4.25
C LEU A 91 2.70 5.22 5.55
N GLU A 92 3.83 5.65 6.11
CA GLU A 92 4.37 5.20 7.40
C GLU A 92 3.40 5.49 8.55
N GLN A 93 2.78 6.67 8.55
CA GLN A 93 1.75 7.02 9.53
C GLN A 93 0.55 6.06 9.44
N THR A 94 0.16 5.70 8.21
CA THR A 94 -0.93 4.75 7.96
C THR A 94 -0.59 3.36 8.49
N LEU A 95 0.67 2.94 8.37
CA LEU A 95 1.17 1.66 8.87
C LEU A 95 1.22 1.58 10.40
N GLN A 96 1.15 2.69 11.12
CA GLN A 96 1.11 2.70 12.59
C GLN A 96 -0.31 2.55 13.15
N LEU A 97 -1.33 2.72 12.31
CA LEU A 97 -2.73 2.62 12.72
C LEU A 97 -3.12 1.15 13.00
N SER A 98 -3.86 0.97 14.07
CA SER A 98 -4.60 -0.27 14.37
C SER A 98 -5.81 -0.44 13.45
N ASP A 99 -6.32 -1.66 13.36
CA ASP A 99 -7.51 -1.98 12.56
C ASP A 99 -8.74 -1.16 13.02
N GLU A 100 -8.87 -0.90 14.33
CA GLU A 100 -9.93 -0.04 14.87
C GLU A 100 -9.73 1.42 14.47
N GLU A 101 -8.50 1.95 14.48
CA GLU A 101 -8.23 3.32 14.02
C GLU A 101 -8.49 3.48 12.52
N LEU A 102 -8.18 2.47 11.70
CA LEU A 102 -8.52 2.44 10.27
C LEU A 102 -10.05 2.42 10.06
N LYS A 103 -10.76 1.63 10.86
CA LYS A 103 -12.22 1.60 10.84
C LYS A 103 -12.80 2.97 11.22
N GLN A 104 -12.32 3.60 12.28
CA GLN A 104 -12.75 4.93 12.70
C GLN A 104 -12.38 6.02 11.68
N LEU A 105 -11.24 5.88 10.99
CA LEU A 105 -10.82 6.78 9.92
C LEU A 105 -11.84 6.80 8.78
N LEU A 106 -12.40 5.65 8.44
CA LEU A 106 -13.33 5.47 7.33
C LEU A 106 -14.82 5.50 7.75
N ALA A 107 -15.14 5.39 9.05
CA ALA A 107 -16.50 5.24 9.58
C ALA A 107 -17.49 6.35 9.18
N ASN A 108 -17.00 7.56 8.90
CA ASN A 108 -17.84 8.71 8.53
C ASN A 108 -18.05 8.83 7.02
N ASN A 109 -17.62 7.85 6.23
CA ASN A 109 -17.74 7.87 4.78
C ASN A 109 -19.03 7.19 4.32
N PRO A 110 -19.92 7.85 3.56
CA PRO A 110 -21.18 7.27 3.07
C PRO A 110 -20.99 6.26 1.91
N SER A 111 -19.78 5.76 1.70
CA SER A 111 -19.44 4.78 0.66
C SER A 111 -20.21 3.47 0.87
N ASN A 112 -20.99 3.05 -0.15
CA ASN A 112 -21.64 1.73 -0.16
C ASN A 112 -20.64 0.56 -0.23
N GLN A 113 -19.35 0.83 -0.46
CA GLN A 113 -18.28 -0.16 -0.57
C GLN A 113 -17.33 -0.13 0.63
N LEU A 114 -17.68 0.58 1.70
CA LEU A 114 -16.80 0.85 2.83
C LEU A 114 -16.22 -0.42 3.48
N ASP A 115 -17.03 -1.46 3.66
CA ASP A 115 -16.57 -2.71 4.27
C ASP A 115 -15.52 -3.42 3.41
N GLU A 116 -15.72 -3.45 2.08
CA GLU A 116 -14.76 -4.04 1.13
C GLU A 116 -13.49 -3.18 0.99
N GLU A 117 -13.63 -1.86 1.05
CA GLU A 117 -12.51 -0.91 1.08
C GLU A 117 -11.67 -1.08 2.34
N LEU A 118 -12.32 -1.15 3.51
CA LEU A 118 -11.67 -1.36 4.79
C LEU A 118 -10.99 -2.73 4.83
N ARG A 119 -11.67 -3.79 4.39
CA ARG A 119 -11.09 -5.14 4.30
C ARG A 119 -9.82 -5.15 3.45
N ARG A 120 -9.88 -4.59 2.24
CA ARG A 120 -8.74 -4.51 1.32
C ARG A 120 -7.60 -3.68 1.92
N LEU A 121 -7.91 -2.52 2.51
CA LEU A 121 -6.91 -1.64 3.12
C LEU A 121 -6.20 -2.32 4.30
N THR A 122 -6.96 -2.89 5.24
CA THR A 122 -6.41 -3.59 6.40
C THR A 122 -5.53 -4.77 5.98
N LYS A 123 -6.00 -5.57 5.01
CA LYS A 123 -5.24 -6.72 4.50
C LYS A 123 -3.97 -6.28 3.75
N ALA A 124 -4.05 -5.26 2.90
CA ALA A 124 -2.91 -4.73 2.17
C ALA A 124 -1.85 -4.13 3.12
N LEU A 125 -2.25 -3.40 4.16
CA LEU A 125 -1.32 -2.86 5.17
C LEU A 125 -0.66 -3.97 5.97
N HIS A 126 -1.39 -5.01 6.38
CA HIS A 126 -0.81 -6.20 7.00
C HIS A 126 0.22 -6.88 6.09
N ASN A 127 -0.12 -7.07 4.82
CA ASN A 127 0.80 -7.62 3.82
C ASN A 127 2.05 -6.74 3.67
N LEU A 128 1.89 -5.42 3.69
CA LEU A 128 3.00 -4.47 3.60
C LEU A 128 3.95 -4.56 4.80
N ARG A 129 3.41 -4.60 6.05
CA ARG A 129 4.20 -4.80 7.28
C ARG A 129 4.99 -6.11 7.24
N LYS A 130 4.27 -7.21 6.96
CA LYS A 130 4.86 -8.55 6.91
C LYS A 130 5.94 -8.68 5.81
N CYS A 131 5.73 -8.02 4.66
CA CYS A 131 6.74 -8.01 3.61
C CYS A 131 7.97 -7.19 4.00
N MET A 132 7.82 -6.07 4.71
CA MET A 132 8.95 -5.31 5.24
C MET A 132 9.79 -6.18 6.20
N GLU A 133 9.14 -6.84 7.16
CA GLU A 133 9.80 -7.75 8.11
C GLU A 133 10.54 -8.89 7.38
N ALA A 134 9.90 -9.47 6.36
CA ALA A 134 10.51 -10.54 5.55
C ALA A 134 11.75 -10.05 4.79
N LEU A 135 11.71 -8.84 4.21
CA LEU A 135 12.83 -8.24 3.49
C LEU A 135 13.99 -7.79 4.41
N GLU A 136 13.69 -7.47 5.66
CA GLU A 136 14.72 -7.16 6.66
C GLU A 136 15.41 -8.42 7.18
N SER A 137 14.67 -9.53 7.33
CA SER A 137 15.18 -10.83 7.79
C SER A 137 15.93 -11.60 6.68
N CYS A 138 15.45 -11.53 5.45
CA CYS A 138 16.15 -12.07 4.28
C CYS A 138 17.23 -11.07 3.87
N GLY A 139 18.44 -11.22 4.43
CA GLY A 139 19.61 -10.46 3.98
C GLY A 139 19.84 -10.57 2.46
N PRO A 140 20.81 -9.83 1.88
CA PRO A 140 20.96 -9.63 0.42
C PRO A 140 21.24 -10.90 -0.43
N LEU A 141 21.21 -12.10 0.13
CA LEU A 141 21.74 -13.33 -0.48
C LEU A 141 20.71 -14.25 -1.16
N ALA A 142 19.42 -13.94 -1.15
CA ALA A 142 18.47 -14.55 -2.08
C ALA A 142 17.20 -13.71 -2.18
N PRO A 143 16.64 -13.47 -3.38
CA PRO A 143 15.28 -12.96 -3.45
C PRO A 143 14.36 -14.01 -2.80
N PRO A 144 13.57 -13.67 -1.77
CA PRO A 144 12.60 -14.61 -1.23
C PRO A 144 11.69 -15.07 -2.37
N SER A 145 11.40 -16.37 -2.42
CA SER A 145 10.39 -16.92 -3.33
C SER A 145 9.08 -16.17 -3.09
N PHE A 146 8.74 -15.26 -3.99
CA PHE A 146 7.61 -14.35 -3.80
C PHE A 146 6.37 -15.01 -4.39
N ASP A 147 5.71 -15.81 -3.57
CA ASP A 147 4.45 -16.47 -3.93
C ASP A 147 3.35 -15.40 -4.15
N PRO A 148 2.77 -15.29 -5.35
CA PRO A 148 1.74 -14.30 -5.63
C PRO A 148 0.47 -14.46 -4.76
N ASP A 149 0.18 -15.67 -4.30
CA ASP A 149 -0.98 -15.94 -3.45
C ASP A 149 -0.78 -15.43 -2.02
N GLN A 150 0.47 -15.23 -1.59
CA GLN A 150 0.80 -14.79 -0.24
C GLN A 150 0.40 -13.33 0.05
N TRP A 151 0.45 -12.47 -0.97
CA TRP A 151 0.36 -11.02 -0.81
C TRP A 151 -0.92 -10.42 -1.40
N HIS A 152 -1.87 -11.25 -1.80
CA HIS A 152 -3.18 -10.83 -2.30
C HIS A 152 -4.04 -10.20 -1.20
N TRP A 153 -4.92 -9.26 -1.58
CA TRP A 153 -5.94 -8.65 -0.71
C TRP A 153 -7.28 -8.43 -1.41
#